data_AF-A0A925DQS4-F1
#
_entry.id   AF-A0A925DQS4-F1
#
_cell.length_a   1.000
_cell.length_b   1.000
_cell.length_c   1.000
_cell.angle_alpha   90.00
_cell.angle_beta   90.00
_cell.angle_gamma   90.00
#
_symmetry.space_group_name_H-M   'P 1'
#
loop_
_entity.id
_entity.type
_entity.pdbx_description
1 polymer ?
#
loop_
_entity_poly.entity_id
_entity_poly.type
_entity_poly.pdbx_seq_one_letter_code
_entity_poly.pdbx_strand_id
1 'polypeptide(L)'
;EELNDKTATASSLRNVGGALFKLDTIQEALEFGEKAMKISRELGFPIIIRESAQLLTDVYRKQNKPAKALAMYELFIQMRDSTAKQESKKISIKTELKYEYEKRSAADSVKNAEQQKISDAQIVAQNAKLKQQKFQRYLLIAGFLIVLAGLGFVINLFIVAQKQKKQLAEKTRIIGEQKIIVDRAFDKLAEKNKEVMDSIHYAKRIQTALMGNERQIEKILRSRKV
;
A
#
# COMPACT_ATOMS: atom_id res chain seq x y z
N GLU A 1 -2.88 53.72 21.90
CA GLU A 1 -2.67 54.72 20.83
C GLU A 1 -1.91 55.95 21.32
N GLU A 2 -2.23 56.49 22.51
CA GLU A 2 -1.65 57.73 23.05
C GLU A 2 -0.11 57.79 23.15
N LEU A 3 0.56 56.68 23.51
CA LEU A 3 2.04 56.59 23.57
C LEU A 3 2.71 56.70 22.19
N ASN A 4 2.07 56.10 21.17
CA ASN A 4 2.60 56.10 19.81
C ASN A 4 2.43 57.49 19.18
N ASP A 5 1.29 58.14 19.47
CA ASP A 5 0.97 59.50 19.03
C ASP A 5 1.92 60.55 19.64
N LYS A 6 2.18 60.46 20.95
CA LYS A 6 3.15 61.35 21.63
C LYS A 6 4.58 61.18 21.08
N THR A 7 4.98 59.96 20.75
CA THR A 7 6.30 59.66 20.17
C THR A 7 6.45 60.27 18.77
N ALA A 8 5.44 60.10 17.92
CA ALA A 8 5.39 60.69 16.59
C ALA A 8 5.37 62.23 16.67
N THR A 9 4.60 62.78 17.62
CA THR A 9 4.51 64.22 17.88
C THR A 9 5.86 64.81 18.30
N ALA A 10 6.55 64.21 19.27
CA ALA A 10 7.88 64.68 19.71
C ALA A 10 8.90 64.66 18.57
N SER A 11 8.91 63.58 17.78
CA SER A 11 9.80 63.43 16.62
C SER A 11 9.50 64.48 15.54
N SER A 12 8.21 64.75 15.30
CA SER A 12 7.77 65.74 14.31
C SER A 12 8.13 67.16 14.74
N LEU A 13 7.90 67.53 16.00
CA LEU A 13 8.31 68.82 16.56
C LEU A 13 9.83 69.01 16.48
N ARG A 14 10.61 67.96 16.77
CA ARG A 14 12.07 67.98 16.63
C ARG A 14 12.51 68.16 15.18
N ASN A 15 11.86 67.49 14.24
CA ASN A 15 12.11 67.66 12.80
C ASN A 15 11.82 69.09 12.35
N VAL A 16 10.68 69.66 12.75
CA VAL A 16 10.29 71.04 12.44
C VAL A 16 11.30 72.01 13.04
N GLY A 17 11.63 71.88 14.32
CA GLY A 17 12.65 72.72 14.97
C GLY A 17 14.02 72.63 14.31
N GLY A 18 14.43 71.43 13.87
CA GLY A 18 15.68 71.24 13.11
C GLY A 18 15.65 71.86 11.72
N ALA A 19 14.51 71.85 11.03
CA ALA A 19 14.36 72.53 9.74
C ALA A 19 14.43 74.06 9.92
N LEU A 20 13.73 74.59 10.91
CA LEU A 20 13.74 76.02 11.26
C LEU A 20 15.15 76.49 11.66
N PHE A 21 15.90 75.68 12.41
CA PHE A 21 17.29 75.98 12.74
C PHE A 21 18.18 76.11 11.51
N LYS A 22 17.97 75.26 10.49
CA LYS A 22 18.69 75.33 9.21
C LYS A 22 18.28 76.54 8.37
N LEU A 23 17.05 77.03 8.51
CA LEU A 23 16.54 78.25 7.90
C LEU A 23 16.93 79.53 8.67
N ASP A 24 17.77 79.40 9.68
CA ASP A 24 18.24 80.50 10.54
C ASP A 24 17.14 81.17 11.37
N THR A 25 15.95 80.56 11.48
CA THR A 25 14.86 81.04 12.35
C THR A 25 15.04 80.51 13.78
N ILE A 26 16.06 81.02 14.45
CA ILE A 26 16.58 80.47 15.71
C ILE A 26 15.54 80.47 16.85
N GLN A 27 14.69 81.48 16.92
CA GLN A 27 13.70 81.59 17.99
C GLN A 27 12.58 80.54 17.85
N GLU A 28 12.11 80.29 16.63
CA GLU A 28 11.10 79.28 16.36
C GLU A 28 11.70 77.89 16.54
N ALA A 29 12.93 77.67 16.09
CA ALA A 29 13.68 76.44 16.34
C ALA A 29 13.78 76.11 17.84
N LEU A 30 13.99 77.13 18.68
CA LEU A 30 14.00 76.98 20.13
C LEU A 30 12.63 76.54 20.66
N GLU A 31 11.54 77.17 20.24
CA GLU A 31 10.19 76.82 20.70
C GLU A 31 9.82 75.38 20.35
N PHE A 32 10.07 74.97 19.11
CA PHE A 32 9.79 73.60 18.67
C PHE A 32 10.72 72.59 19.34
N GLY A 33 11.99 72.94 19.55
CA GLY A 33 12.96 72.13 20.29
C GLY A 33 12.57 71.92 21.77
N GLU A 34 12.11 72.97 22.46
CA GLU A 34 11.66 72.89 23.86
C GLU A 34 10.35 72.09 23.99
N LYS A 35 9.40 72.26 23.04
CA LYS A 35 8.18 71.43 22.99
C LYS A 35 8.53 69.95 22.77
N ALA A 36 9.44 69.65 21.85
CA ALA A 36 9.93 68.29 21.63
C ALA A 36 10.63 67.73 22.87
N MET A 37 11.48 68.52 23.53
CA MET A 37 12.18 68.15 24.76
C MET A 37 11.20 67.83 25.88
N LYS A 38 10.17 68.65 26.09
CA LYS A 38 9.14 68.42 27.10
C LYS A 38 8.44 67.06 26.90
N ILE A 39 7.93 66.81 25.70
CA ILE A 39 7.25 65.53 25.39
C ILE A 39 8.25 64.37 25.50
N SER A 40 9.49 64.54 25.03
CA SER A 40 10.50 63.48 25.10
C SER A 40 10.85 63.08 26.54
N ARG A 41 10.86 64.03 27.49
CA ARG A 41 11.06 63.76 28.92
C ARG A 41 9.85 63.09 29.54
N GLU A 42 8.63 63.47 29.16
CA GLU A 42 7.40 62.79 29.59
C GLU A 42 7.37 61.34 29.10
N LEU A 43 7.84 61.08 27.87
CA LEU A 43 7.95 59.74 27.30
C LEU A 43 9.07 58.90 27.92
N GLY A 44 10.13 59.54 28.42
CA GLY A 44 11.27 58.86 29.03
C GLY A 44 12.15 58.05 28.07
N PHE A 45 11.91 58.12 26.76
CA PHE A 45 12.68 57.36 25.78
C PHE A 45 14.04 58.02 25.48
N PRO A 46 15.17 57.34 25.80
CA PRO A 46 16.50 57.94 25.65
C PRO A 46 16.80 58.44 24.23
N ILE A 47 16.30 57.75 23.20
CA ILE A 47 16.52 58.11 21.80
C ILE A 47 15.91 59.48 21.44
N ILE A 48 14.69 59.76 21.90
CA ILE A 48 13.97 61.01 21.58
C ILE A 48 14.53 62.18 22.39
N ILE A 49 14.89 61.93 23.65
CA ILE A 49 15.55 62.91 24.51
C ILE A 49 16.91 63.30 23.93
N ARG A 50 17.70 62.32 23.47
CA ARG A 50 18.99 62.55 22.82
C ARG A 50 18.86 63.50 21.62
N GLU A 51 17.92 63.21 20.73
CA GLU A 51 17.72 64.01 19.51
C GLU A 51 17.24 65.43 19.79
N SER A 52 16.34 65.58 20.77
CA SER A 52 15.85 66.90 21.21
C SER A 52 16.95 67.70 21.89
N ALA A 53 17.79 67.04 22.69
CA ALA A 53 18.94 67.65 23.37
C ALA A 53 19.97 68.16 22.36
N GLN A 54 20.26 67.38 21.31
CA GLN A 54 21.17 67.78 20.24
C GLN A 54 20.70 69.05 19.53
N LEU A 55 19.42 69.11 19.14
CA LEU A 55 18.84 70.31 18.52
C LEU A 55 18.97 71.53 19.44
N LEU A 56 18.63 71.38 20.72
CA LEU A 56 18.70 72.48 21.68
C LEU A 56 20.14 72.92 21.97
N THR A 57 21.12 72.01 21.95
CA THR A 57 22.54 72.38 22.02
C THR A 57 22.91 73.33 20.88
N ASP A 58 22.54 73.00 19.65
CA ASP A 58 22.88 73.80 18.48
C ASP A 58 22.16 75.16 18.47
N VAL A 59 20.88 75.17 18.85
CA VAL A 59 20.09 76.40 19.04
C VAL A 59 20.72 77.30 20.11
N TYR A 60 21.04 76.76 21.29
CA TYR A 60 21.60 77.55 22.38
C TYR A 60 23.02 78.05 22.09
N ARG A 61 23.82 77.30 21.32
CA ARG A 61 25.11 77.79 20.80
C ARG A 61 24.91 79.01 19.91
N LYS A 62 23.94 78.95 18.99
CA LYS A 62 23.68 80.04 18.04
C LYS A 62 23.06 81.28 18.71
N GLN A 63 22.34 81.10 19.82
CA GLN A 63 21.87 82.20 20.68
C GLN A 63 22.94 82.74 21.64
N ASN A 64 24.18 82.25 21.58
CA ASN A 64 25.28 82.62 22.47
C ASN A 64 24.95 82.40 23.97
N LYS A 65 24.27 81.28 24.28
CA LYS A 65 23.90 80.83 25.64
C LYS A 65 24.70 79.59 26.05
N PRO A 66 26.00 79.73 26.37
CA PRO A 66 26.91 78.60 26.54
C PRO A 66 26.52 77.65 27.68
N ALA A 67 26.03 78.17 28.81
CA ALA A 67 25.60 77.34 29.95
C ALA A 67 24.44 76.40 29.59
N LYS A 68 23.43 76.90 28.85
CA LYS A 68 22.30 76.08 28.41
C LYS A 68 22.71 75.08 27.33
N ALA A 69 23.57 75.50 26.41
CA ALA A 69 24.12 74.62 25.39
C ALA A 69 24.90 73.44 26.00
N LEU A 70 25.72 73.72 27.01
CA LEU A 70 26.48 72.71 27.75
C LEU A 70 25.55 71.71 28.44
N ALA A 71 24.55 72.19 29.18
CA ALA A 71 23.58 71.33 29.85
C ALA A 71 22.83 70.40 28.88
N MET A 72 22.44 70.91 27.71
CA MET A 72 21.80 70.08 26.67
C MET A 72 22.80 69.11 26.03
N TYR A 73 24.06 69.51 25.88
CA TYR A 73 25.09 68.65 25.32
C TYR A 73 25.43 67.48 26.25
N GLU A 74 25.53 67.73 27.56
CA GLU A 74 25.72 66.69 28.57
C GLU A 74 24.57 65.69 28.56
N LEU A 75 23.33 66.18 28.46
CA LEU A 75 22.14 65.33 28.33
C LEU A 75 22.18 64.48 27.05
N PHE A 76 22.61 65.07 25.93
CA PHE A 76 22.81 64.34 24.67
C PHE A 76 23.80 63.19 24.84
N ILE A 77 24.96 63.45 25.47
CA ILE A 77 25.99 62.42 25.70
C ILE A 77 25.45 61.30 26.62
N GLN A 78 24.80 61.68 27.72
CA GLN A 78 24.22 60.70 28.66
C GLN A 78 23.21 59.77 27.96
N MET A 79 22.33 60.33 27.13
CA MET A 79 21.34 59.54 26.41
C MET A 79 21.95 58.72 25.28
N ARG A 80 22.97 59.23 24.58
CA ARG A 80 23.74 58.49 23.57
C ARG A 80 24.34 57.22 24.17
N ASP A 81 25.02 57.35 25.30
CA ASP A 81 25.69 56.22 25.94
C ASP A 81 24.67 55.18 26.45
N SER A 82 23.52 55.64 26.96
CA SER A 82 22.40 54.77 27.32
C SER A 82 21.85 53.98 26.12
N THR A 83 21.59 54.65 24.99
CA THR A 83 21.10 53.98 23.76
C THR A 83 22.09 52.97 23.21
N ALA A 84 23.39 53.28 23.23
CA ALA A 84 24.44 52.37 22.78
C ALA A 84 24.52 51.11 23.67
N LYS A 85 24.38 51.25 24.99
CA LYS A 85 24.36 50.12 25.92
C LYS A 85 23.15 49.21 25.70
N GLN A 86 21.97 49.78 25.42
CA GLN A 86 20.77 49.01 25.12
C GLN A 86 20.90 48.23 23.81
N GLU A 87 21.43 48.85 22.75
CA GLU A 87 21.61 48.18 21.45
C GLU A 87 22.63 47.04 21.56
N SER A 88 23.78 47.27 22.21
CA SER A 88 24.78 46.21 22.45
C SER A 88 24.19 45.03 23.23
N LYS A 89 23.37 45.30 24.26
CA LYS A 89 22.68 44.24 25.02
C LYS A 89 21.71 43.45 24.13
N LYS A 90 20.94 44.14 23.29
CA LYS A 90 19.99 43.52 22.36
C LYS A 90 20.69 42.64 21.32
N ILE A 91 21.79 43.13 20.75
CA ILE A 91 22.63 42.37 19.82
C ILE A 91 23.16 41.11 20.49
N SER A 92 23.71 41.23 21.70
CA SER A 92 24.21 40.07 22.46
C SER A 92 23.13 39.02 22.69
N ILE A 93 21.92 39.42 23.11
CA ILE A 93 20.79 38.50 23.31
C ILE A 93 20.39 37.83 21.99
N LYS A 94 20.29 38.60 20.90
CA LYS A 94 19.92 38.06 19.59
C LYS A 94 20.94 37.04 19.09
N THR A 95 22.23 37.31 19.27
CA THR A 95 23.32 36.40 18.89
C THR A 95 23.27 35.11 19.71
N GLU A 96 23.08 35.21 21.03
CA GLU A 96 22.95 34.03 21.91
C GLU A 96 21.75 33.15 21.50
N LEU A 97 20.58 33.78 21.26
CA LEU A 97 19.38 33.08 20.80
C LEU A 97 19.61 32.38 19.45
N LYS A 98 20.30 33.04 18.51
CA LYS A 98 20.62 32.46 17.21
C LYS A 98 21.54 31.24 17.36
N TYR A 99 22.57 31.35 18.19
CA TYR A 99 23.51 30.26 18.44
C TYR A 99 22.82 29.04 19.08
N GLU A 100 22.01 29.25 20.11
CA GLU A 100 21.23 28.18 20.75
C GLU A 100 20.24 27.52 19.79
N TYR A 101 19.60 28.30 18.90
CA TYR A 101 18.72 27.75 17.86
C TYR A 101 19.48 26.88 16.86
N GLU A 102 20.60 27.36 16.34
CA GLU A 102 21.45 26.61 15.39
C GLU A 102 21.96 25.31 16.02
N LYS A 103 22.36 25.34 17.29
CA LYS A 103 22.81 24.16 18.04
C LYS A 103 21.68 23.12 18.22
N ARG A 104 20.47 23.56 18.57
CA ARG A 104 19.30 22.66 18.67
C ARG A 104 18.93 22.07 17.32
N SER A 105 18.88 22.89 16.27
CA SER A 105 18.57 22.44 14.91
C SER A 105 19.58 21.40 14.40
N ALA A 106 20.88 21.62 14.66
CA ALA A 106 21.92 20.65 14.34
C ALA A 106 21.76 19.34 15.12
N ALA A 107 21.43 19.41 16.42
CA ALA A 107 21.18 18.22 17.24
C ALA A 107 19.94 17.42 16.78
N ASP A 108 18.87 18.10 16.40
CA ASP A 108 17.65 17.49 15.88
C ASP A 108 17.89 16.85 14.50
N SER A 109 18.71 17.48 13.65
CA SER A 109 19.11 16.91 12.35
C SER A 109 19.91 15.62 12.52
N VAL A 110 20.85 15.57 13.46
CA VAL A 110 21.64 14.36 13.74
C VAL A 110 20.75 13.23 14.28
N LYS A 111 19.85 13.53 15.22
CA LYS A 111 18.89 12.53 15.74
C LYS A 111 17.97 11.98 14.66
N ASN A 112 17.48 12.83 13.77
CA ASN A 112 16.62 12.39 12.66
C ASN A 112 17.39 11.51 11.67
N ALA A 113 18.66 11.82 11.38
CA ALA A 113 19.49 11.00 10.51
C ALA A 113 19.80 9.61 11.11
N GLU A 114 19.99 9.51 12.42
CA GLU A 114 20.15 8.23 13.11
C GLU A 114 18.85 7.42 13.16
N GLN A 115 17.72 8.07 13.47
CA GLN A 115 16.41 7.42 13.52
C GLN A 115 15.99 6.87 12.14
N GLN A 116 16.31 7.58 11.06
CA GLN A 116 15.99 7.17 9.70
C GLN A 116 16.78 5.91 9.29
N LYS A 117 18.07 5.81 9.65
CA LYS A 117 18.88 4.60 9.41
C LYS A 117 18.34 3.37 10.14
N ILE A 118 17.83 3.53 11.36
CA ILE A 118 17.23 2.42 12.13
C ILE A 118 15.90 1.98 11.49
N SER A 119 15.08 2.93 11.02
CA SER A 119 13.82 2.61 10.33
C SER A 119 14.04 1.89 9.01
N ASP A 120 15.02 2.31 8.21
CA ASP A 120 15.36 1.66 6.94
C ASP A 120 15.85 0.22 7.15
N ALA A 121 16.71 0.00 8.15
CA ALA A 121 17.17 -1.34 8.51
C ALA A 121 16.02 -2.26 8.98
N GLN A 122 15.06 -1.72 9.74
CA GLN A 122 13.86 -2.44 10.16
C GLN A 122 12.93 -2.77 8.98
N ILE A 123 12.75 -1.85 8.03
CA ILE A 123 11.95 -2.06 6.83
C ILE A 123 12.56 -3.16 5.95
N VAL A 124 13.88 -3.17 5.77
CA VAL A 124 14.57 -4.21 5.01
C VAL A 124 14.41 -5.58 5.68
N ALA A 125 14.60 -5.65 7.01
CA ALA A 125 14.42 -6.89 7.77
C ALA A 125 12.96 -7.39 7.73
N GLN A 126 11.98 -6.49 7.81
CA GLN A 126 10.56 -6.84 7.73
C GLN A 126 10.16 -7.29 6.32
N ASN A 127 10.66 -6.62 5.28
CA ASN A 127 10.45 -7.00 3.89
C ASN A 127 11.04 -8.38 3.57
N ALA A 128 12.20 -8.72 4.12
CA ALA A 128 12.78 -10.05 3.99
C ALA A 128 11.88 -11.13 4.61
N LYS A 129 11.37 -10.90 5.83
CA LYS A 129 10.42 -11.81 6.50
C LYS A 129 9.10 -11.94 5.71
N LEU A 130 8.57 -10.82 5.19
CA LEU A 130 7.35 -10.82 4.39
C LEU A 130 7.50 -11.60 3.08
N LYS A 131 8.65 -11.48 2.40
CA LYS A 131 8.94 -12.28 1.19
C LYS A 131 8.96 -13.77 1.52
N GLN A 132 9.59 -14.16 2.63
CA GLN A 132 9.61 -15.55 3.08
C GLN A 132 8.20 -16.08 3.40
N GLN A 133 7.38 -15.30 4.12
CA GLN A 133 5.99 -15.66 4.42
C GLN A 133 5.12 -15.78 3.17
N LYS A 134 5.28 -14.87 2.20
CA LYS A 134 4.56 -14.94 0.91
C LYS A 134 4.91 -16.21 0.16
N PHE A 135 6.19 -16.58 0.10
CA PHE A 135 6.63 -17.80 -0.56
C PHE A 135 6.03 -19.06 0.08
N GLN A 136 6.06 -19.16 1.41
CA GLN A 136 5.42 -20.27 2.13
C GLN A 136 3.91 -20.32 1.87
N ARG A 137 3.23 -19.17 1.86
CA ARG A 137 1.79 -19.10 1.55
C ARG A 137 1.47 -19.56 0.13
N TYR A 138 2.28 -19.19 -0.86
CA TYR A 138 2.10 -19.64 -2.24
C TYR A 138 2.31 -21.16 -2.37
N LEU A 139 3.31 -21.72 -1.70
CA LEU A 139 3.53 -23.18 -1.68
C LEU A 139 2.33 -23.93 -1.07
N LEU A 140 1.75 -23.43 0.02
CA LEU A 140 0.56 -24.03 0.64
C LEU A 140 -0.65 -24.01 -0.30
N ILE A 141 -0.91 -22.89 -0.96
CA ILE A 141 -2.03 -22.76 -1.92
C ILE A 141 -1.81 -23.69 -3.12
N ALA A 142 -0.61 -23.71 -3.69
CA ALA A 142 -0.28 -24.59 -4.81
C ALA A 142 -0.43 -26.07 -4.43
N GLY A 143 0.07 -26.47 -3.26
CA GLY A 143 -0.10 -27.83 -2.74
C GLY A 143 -1.56 -28.21 -2.54
N PHE A 144 -2.37 -27.31 -1.98
CA PHE A 144 -3.80 -27.54 -1.79
C PHE A 144 -4.54 -27.73 -3.13
N LEU A 145 -4.22 -26.93 -4.15
CA LEU A 145 -4.82 -27.07 -5.48
C LEU A 145 -4.46 -28.41 -6.14
N ILE A 146 -3.22 -28.89 -5.97
CA ILE A 146 -2.81 -30.20 -6.48
C ILE A 146 -3.59 -31.32 -5.80
N VAL A 147 -3.79 -31.25 -4.49
CA VAL A 147 -4.59 -32.24 -3.74
C VAL A 147 -6.04 -32.24 -4.22
N LEU A 148 -6.65 -31.07 -4.41
CA LEU A 148 -8.01 -30.96 -4.94
C LEU A 148 -8.13 -31.53 -6.36
N ALA A 149 -7.17 -31.25 -7.24
CA ALA A 149 -7.14 -31.82 -8.58
C ALA A 149 -7.00 -33.35 -8.53
N GLY A 150 -6.13 -33.88 -7.66
CA GLY A 150 -5.97 -35.32 -7.43
C GLY A 150 -7.25 -35.99 -6.92
N LEU A 151 -7.95 -35.37 -5.97
CA LEU A 151 -9.24 -35.86 -5.47
C LEU A 151 -10.30 -35.89 -6.57
N GLY A 152 -10.41 -34.81 -7.36
CA GLY A 152 -11.30 -34.76 -8.51
C GLY A 152 -10.99 -35.86 -9.54
N PHE A 153 -9.71 -36.12 -9.78
CA PHE A 153 -9.27 -37.20 -10.66
C PHE A 153 -9.65 -38.59 -10.12
N VAL A 154 -9.42 -38.86 -8.83
CA VAL A 154 -9.79 -40.13 -8.19
C VAL A 154 -11.31 -40.35 -8.22
N ILE A 155 -12.10 -39.30 -7.94
CA ILE A 155 -13.56 -39.37 -8.02
C ILE A 155 -14.02 -39.68 -9.45
N ASN A 156 -13.41 -39.02 -10.44
CA ASN A 156 -13.71 -39.29 -11.85
C ASN A 156 -13.39 -40.74 -12.23
N LEU A 157 -12.20 -41.24 -11.85
CA LEU A 157 -11.81 -42.63 -12.06
C LEU A 157 -12.81 -43.60 -11.41
N PHE A 158 -13.25 -43.31 -10.19
CA PHE A 158 -14.22 -44.13 -9.46
C PHE A 158 -15.58 -44.17 -10.18
N ILE A 159 -16.11 -43.02 -10.62
CA ILE A 159 -17.38 -42.93 -11.34
C ILE A 159 -17.30 -43.71 -12.67
N VAL A 160 -16.21 -43.55 -13.42
CA VAL A 160 -16.00 -44.27 -14.68
C VAL A 160 -15.89 -45.78 -14.44
N ALA A 161 -15.14 -46.22 -13.43
CA ALA A 161 -15.00 -47.63 -13.09
C ALA A 161 -16.34 -48.26 -12.69
N GLN A 162 -17.16 -47.55 -11.89
CA GLN A 162 -18.51 -48.01 -11.52
C GLN A 162 -19.43 -48.14 -12.75
N LYS A 163 -19.38 -47.19 -13.69
CA LYS A 163 -20.14 -47.27 -14.95
C LYS A 163 -19.69 -48.46 -15.81
N GLN A 164 -18.39 -48.67 -15.96
CA GLN A 164 -17.84 -49.80 -16.71
C GLN A 164 -18.24 -51.15 -16.10
N LYS A 165 -18.21 -51.28 -14.76
CA LYS A 165 -18.66 -52.50 -14.06
C LYS A 165 -20.13 -52.81 -14.33
N LYS A 166 -21.02 -51.81 -14.33
CA LYS A 166 -22.45 -52.00 -14.64
C LYS A 166 -22.66 -52.48 -16.08
N GLN A 167 -22.01 -51.85 -17.05
CA GLN A 167 -22.08 -52.26 -18.45
C GLN A 167 -21.52 -53.67 -18.67
N LEU A 168 -20.43 -54.02 -17.98
CA LEU A 168 -19.85 -55.36 -18.05
C LEU A 168 -20.78 -56.42 -17.44
N ALA A 169 -21.45 -56.10 -16.33
CA ALA A 169 -22.43 -57.00 -15.70
C ALA A 169 -23.63 -57.25 -16.61
N GLU A 170 -24.14 -56.20 -17.27
CA GLU A 170 -25.24 -56.32 -18.23
C GLU A 170 -24.86 -57.17 -19.45
N LYS A 171 -23.69 -56.93 -20.06
CA LYS A 171 -23.18 -57.75 -21.17
C LYS A 171 -23.01 -59.21 -20.77
N THR A 172 -22.42 -59.47 -19.60
CA THR A 172 -22.25 -60.83 -19.08
C THR A 172 -23.60 -61.53 -18.87
N ARG A 173 -24.62 -60.80 -18.38
CA ARG A 173 -25.98 -61.33 -18.22
C ARG A 173 -26.60 -61.70 -19.56
N ILE A 174 -26.55 -60.80 -20.55
CA ILE A 174 -27.08 -61.04 -21.91
C ILE A 174 -26.39 -62.25 -22.56
N ILE A 175 -25.06 -62.36 -22.45
CA ILE A 175 -24.30 -63.50 -22.97
C ILE A 175 -24.75 -64.80 -22.28
N GLY A 176 -24.98 -64.77 -20.96
CA GLY A 176 -25.51 -65.92 -20.22
C GLY A 176 -26.90 -66.36 -20.70
N GLU A 177 -27.82 -65.40 -20.88
CA GLU A 177 -29.16 -65.66 -21.42
C GLU A 177 -29.10 -66.22 -22.85
N GLN A 178 -28.26 -65.65 -23.72
CA GLN A 178 -28.04 -66.16 -25.07
C GLN A 178 -27.46 -67.57 -25.07
N LYS A 179 -26.53 -67.87 -24.17
CA LYS A 179 -25.93 -69.20 -24.06
C LYS A 179 -26.97 -70.27 -23.72
N ILE A 180 -27.89 -70.00 -22.79
CA ILE A 180 -28.98 -70.93 -22.45
C ILE A 180 -29.86 -71.22 -23.68
N ILE A 181 -30.17 -70.20 -24.48
CA ILE A 181 -30.97 -70.36 -25.71
C ILE A 181 -30.21 -71.22 -26.72
N VAL A 182 -28.91 -70.95 -26.90
CA VAL A 182 -28.04 -71.69 -27.80
C VAL A 182 -27.92 -73.15 -27.36
N ASP A 183 -27.68 -73.43 -26.08
CA ASP A 183 -27.58 -74.78 -25.54
C ASP A 183 -28.89 -75.56 -25.76
N ARG A 184 -30.04 -74.94 -25.50
CA ARG A 184 -31.36 -75.56 -25.78
C ARG A 184 -31.59 -75.82 -27.27
N ALA A 185 -31.12 -74.93 -28.15
CA ALA A 185 -31.19 -75.14 -29.59
C ALA A 185 -30.30 -76.32 -30.03
N PHE A 186 -29.11 -76.44 -29.45
CA PHE A 186 -28.23 -77.60 -29.66
C PHE A 186 -28.85 -78.91 -29.17
N ASP A 187 -29.49 -78.94 -28.00
CA ASP A 187 -30.16 -80.14 -27.49
C ASP A 187 -31.30 -80.59 -28.41
N LYS A 188 -32.15 -79.66 -28.86
CA LYS A 188 -33.22 -79.94 -29.84
C LYS A 188 -32.67 -80.44 -31.16
N LEU A 189 -31.56 -79.87 -31.63
CA LEU A 189 -30.90 -80.31 -32.86
C LEU A 189 -30.33 -81.73 -32.69
N ALA A 190 -29.76 -82.05 -31.54
CA ALA A 190 -29.26 -83.39 -31.22
C ALA A 190 -30.39 -84.42 -31.18
N GLU A 191 -31.53 -84.09 -30.58
CA GLU A 191 -32.74 -84.92 -30.57
C GLU A 191 -33.27 -85.15 -31.99
N LYS A 192 -33.40 -84.10 -32.79
CA LYS A 192 -33.82 -84.20 -34.20
C LYS A 192 -32.85 -85.03 -35.04
N ASN A 193 -31.55 -84.85 -34.86
CA ASN A 193 -30.54 -85.67 -35.53
C ASN A 193 -30.67 -87.15 -35.15
N LYS A 194 -30.96 -87.45 -33.89
CA LYS A 194 -31.22 -88.83 -33.43
C LYS A 194 -32.48 -89.41 -34.08
N GLU A 195 -33.61 -88.69 -34.10
CA GLU A 195 -34.85 -89.12 -34.76
C GLU A 195 -34.64 -89.40 -36.26
N VAL A 196 -33.88 -88.53 -36.95
CA VAL A 196 -33.53 -88.72 -38.36
C VAL A 196 -32.67 -89.97 -38.54
N MET A 197 -31.66 -90.19 -37.68
CA MET A 197 -30.84 -91.39 -37.72
C MET A 197 -31.65 -92.67 -37.45
N ASP A 198 -32.56 -92.64 -36.48
CA ASP A 198 -33.46 -93.76 -36.18
C ASP A 198 -34.40 -94.04 -37.36
N SER A 199 -34.87 -92.99 -38.04
CA SER A 199 -35.67 -93.10 -39.27
C SER A 199 -34.87 -93.69 -40.44
N ILE A 200 -33.61 -93.27 -40.61
CA ILE A 200 -32.68 -93.83 -41.61
C ILE A 200 -32.41 -95.32 -41.30
N HIS A 201 -32.16 -95.66 -40.03
CA HIS A 201 -31.99 -97.05 -39.61
C HIS A 201 -33.26 -97.87 -39.84
N TYR A 202 -34.43 -97.33 -39.54
CA TYR A 202 -35.70 -98.00 -39.79
C TYR A 202 -35.95 -98.23 -41.28
N ALA A 203 -35.77 -97.21 -42.13
CA ALA A 203 -35.86 -97.33 -43.57
C ALA A 203 -34.87 -98.38 -44.12
N LYS A 204 -33.64 -98.42 -43.58
CA LYS A 204 -32.64 -99.45 -43.90
C LYS A 204 -33.08 -100.85 -43.46
N ARG A 205 -33.68 -101.01 -42.28
CA ARG A 205 -34.25 -102.30 -41.82
C ARG A 205 -35.38 -102.76 -42.74
N ILE A 206 -36.30 -101.87 -43.11
CA ILE A 206 -37.36 -102.16 -44.07
C ILE A 206 -36.77 -102.58 -45.41
N GLN A 207 -35.85 -101.78 -45.99
CA GLN A 207 -35.19 -102.11 -47.25
C GLN A 207 -34.50 -103.47 -47.18
N THR A 208 -33.78 -103.77 -46.10
CA THR A 208 -33.07 -105.04 -45.94
C THR A 208 -34.03 -106.22 -45.79
N ALA A 209 -35.16 -106.05 -45.08
CA ALA A 209 -36.19 -107.06 -44.93
C ALA A 209 -36.93 -107.32 -46.25
N LEU A 210 -37.24 -106.27 -47.03
CA LEU A 210 -37.79 -106.39 -48.39
C LEU A 210 -36.81 -107.10 -49.33
N MET A 211 -35.53 -106.70 -49.37
CA MET A 211 -34.50 -107.34 -50.19
C MET A 211 -34.23 -108.80 -49.77
N GLY A 212 -34.28 -109.09 -48.47
CA GLY A 212 -34.17 -110.44 -47.92
C GLY A 212 -35.35 -111.32 -48.34
N ASN A 213 -36.56 -110.76 -48.34
CA ASN A 213 -37.77 -111.45 -48.77
C ASN A 213 -37.80 -111.60 -50.30
N GLU A 214 -37.32 -110.62 -51.08
CA GLU A 214 -37.11 -110.77 -52.54
C GLU A 214 -36.15 -111.93 -52.85
N ARG A 215 -35.03 -112.04 -52.11
CA ARG A 215 -34.11 -113.19 -52.25
C ARG A 215 -34.77 -114.52 -51.88
N GLN A 216 -35.64 -114.55 -50.87
CA GLN A 216 -36.39 -115.76 -50.48
C GLN A 216 -37.48 -116.12 -51.50
N ILE A 217 -38.22 -115.13 -51.99
CA ILE A 217 -39.23 -115.28 -53.04
C ILE A 217 -38.55 -115.73 -54.35
N GLU A 218 -37.40 -115.17 -54.73
CA GLU A 218 -36.63 -115.61 -55.89
C GLU A 218 -36.16 -117.07 -55.71
N LYS A 219 -35.76 -117.47 -54.50
CA LYS A 219 -35.35 -118.85 -54.18
C LYS A 219 -36.54 -119.83 -54.23
N ILE A 220 -37.72 -119.44 -53.75
CA ILE A 220 -38.96 -120.25 -53.80
C ILE A 220 -39.52 -120.33 -55.22
N LEU A 221 -39.49 -119.23 -55.99
CA LEU A 221 -39.91 -119.21 -57.38
C LEU A 221 -38.98 -120.05 -58.27
N ARG A 222 -37.68 -120.11 -57.97
CA ARG A 222 -36.74 -121.05 -58.61
C ARG A 222 -36.99 -122.51 -58.21
N SER A 223 -37.45 -122.79 -56.99
CA SER A 223 -37.72 -124.16 -56.53
C SER A 223 -39.09 -124.73 -56.94
N ARG A 224 -40.03 -123.89 -57.41
CA ARG A 224 -41.33 -124.33 -57.97
C ARG A 224 -41.34 -124.51 -59.49
N LYS A 225 -40.19 -124.36 -60.15
CA LYS A 225 -40.04 -124.44 -61.61
C LYS A 225 -39.43 -125.78 -62.09
N VAL A 226 -39.56 -126.84 -61.29
CA VAL A 226 -39.17 -128.22 -61.59
C VAL A 226 -40.36 -129.14 -61.37
#